data_AF-A0A820FWV0-F1
#
_entry.id   AF-A0A820FWV0-F1
#
_cell.length_a   1.000
_cell.length_b   1.000
_cell.length_c   1.000
_cell.angle_alpha   90.00
_cell.angle_beta   90.00
_cell.angle_gamma   90.00
#
_symmetry.space_group_name_H-M   'P 1'
#
loop_
_entity.id
_entity.type
_entity.pdbx_description
1 polymer ?
#
loop_
_entity_poly.entity_id
_entity_poly.type
_entity_poly.pdbx_seq_one_letter_code
_entity_poly.pdbx_strand_id
1 'polypeptide(L)'
;FLFSRIFHDYPQLRKLWIFAINLETEQEVRNNAQVRYHAAKIMYTLNEIINNIDDYDKRRRILEGLGQIHFTYDVQPAYFEGAKSSMERVLSSMLGKNFTHRHKQAWTYFFQQIVVDLGRGVEQQAILAGSLTKEIKTITEHPI
;
A
#
# COMPACT_ATOMS: atom_id res chain seq x y z
N PHE A 1 -10.97 11.43 -5.58
CA PHE A 1 -10.95 10.45 -4.49
C PHE A 1 -9.93 9.37 -4.80
N LEU A 2 -9.15 8.91 -3.80
CA LEU A 2 -7.97 8.05 -4.02
C LEU A 2 -8.30 6.76 -4.78
N PHE A 3 -9.27 5.97 -4.31
CA PHE A 3 -9.60 4.70 -4.95
C PHE A 3 -10.16 4.87 -6.36
N SER A 4 -11.00 5.88 -6.61
CA SER A 4 -11.46 6.19 -7.97
C SER A 4 -10.29 6.49 -8.91
N ARG A 5 -9.26 7.19 -8.41
CA ARG A 5 -8.04 7.46 -9.19
C ARG A 5 -7.23 6.19 -9.45
N ILE A 6 -7.05 5.34 -8.44
CA ILE A 6 -6.33 4.05 -8.57
C ILE A 6 -7.05 3.15 -9.59
N PHE A 7 -8.36 2.97 -9.46
CA PHE A 7 -9.12 2.07 -10.34
C PHE A 7 -9.22 2.58 -11.77
N HIS A 8 -9.21 3.90 -11.96
CA HIS A 8 -9.16 4.52 -13.28
C HIS A 8 -7.77 4.41 -13.93
N ASP A 9 -6.71 4.78 -13.22
CA ASP A 9 -5.36 4.86 -13.80
C ASP A 9 -4.66 3.49 -13.85
N TYR A 10 -5.06 2.56 -12.98
CA TYR A 10 -4.48 1.22 -12.83
C TYR A 10 -5.57 0.14 -12.71
N PRO A 11 -6.42 -0.05 -13.73
CA PRO A 11 -7.55 -0.98 -13.67
C PRO A 11 -7.12 -2.42 -13.38
N GLN A 12 -5.90 -2.83 -13.78
CA GLN A 12 -5.33 -4.14 -13.48
C GLN A 12 -5.15 -4.41 -11.99
N LEU A 13 -5.04 -3.37 -11.16
CA LEU A 13 -4.90 -3.51 -9.70
C LEU A 13 -6.25 -3.77 -9.03
N ARG A 14 -7.37 -3.47 -9.70
CA ARG A 14 -8.72 -3.56 -9.12
C ARG A 14 -9.04 -4.93 -8.52
N LYS A 15 -8.51 -6.01 -9.12
CA LYS A 15 -8.67 -7.39 -8.63
C LYS A 15 -8.21 -7.62 -7.19
N LEU A 16 -7.31 -6.78 -6.67
CA LEU A 16 -6.82 -6.85 -5.30
C LEU A 16 -7.88 -6.38 -4.28
N TRP A 17 -8.90 -5.66 -4.74
CA TRP A 17 -10.01 -5.19 -3.92
C TRP A 17 -11.29 -5.92 -4.30
N ILE A 18 -11.40 -7.18 -3.84
CA ILE A 18 -12.58 -8.04 -4.11
C ILE A 18 -13.91 -7.36 -3.79
N PHE A 19 -13.93 -6.50 -2.77
CA PHE A 19 -15.10 -5.72 -2.36
C PHE A 19 -15.46 -4.55 -3.29
N ALA A 20 -14.60 -4.23 -4.24
CA ALA A 20 -14.75 -3.13 -5.18
C ALA A 20 -14.72 -3.59 -6.65
N ILE A 21 -14.67 -4.89 -6.93
CA ILE A 21 -14.48 -5.41 -8.29
C ILE A 21 -15.63 -5.01 -9.23
N ASN A 22 -16.87 -4.96 -8.72
CA ASN A 22 -18.09 -4.66 -9.49
C ASN A 22 -18.60 -3.21 -9.34
N LEU A 23 -17.79 -2.27 -8.83
CA LEU A 23 -18.23 -0.88 -8.68
C LEU A 23 -17.93 -0.09 -9.97
N GLU A 24 -18.90 0.20 -10.79
CA GLU A 24 -18.65 0.74 -12.14
C GLU A 24 -18.42 2.25 -12.12
N THR A 25 -19.10 2.95 -11.21
CA THR A 25 -19.11 4.41 -11.15
C THR A 25 -18.28 4.96 -9.98
N GLU A 26 -17.81 6.20 -10.12
CA GLU A 26 -17.15 6.90 -9.03
C GLU A 26 -18.05 7.05 -7.78
N GLN A 27 -19.37 7.22 -7.98
CA GLN A 27 -20.33 7.34 -6.89
C GLN A 27 -20.46 6.03 -6.10
N GLU A 28 -20.52 4.89 -6.78
CA GLU A 28 -20.53 3.56 -6.14
C GLU A 28 -19.24 3.30 -5.35
N VAL A 29 -18.08 3.64 -5.93
CA VAL A 29 -16.77 3.54 -5.26
C VAL A 29 -16.75 4.39 -3.98
N ARG A 30 -17.29 5.61 -4.03
CA ARG A 30 -17.33 6.52 -2.87
C ARG A 30 -18.31 6.06 -1.79
N ASN A 31 -19.44 5.47 -2.18
CA ASN A 31 -20.49 5.04 -1.25
C ASN A 31 -20.21 3.67 -0.61
N ASN A 32 -19.34 2.85 -1.20
CA ASN A 32 -19.00 1.54 -0.67
C ASN A 32 -18.31 1.63 0.70
N ALA A 33 -18.87 0.94 1.70
CA ALA A 33 -18.40 0.99 3.08
C ALA A 33 -16.97 0.44 3.25
N GLN A 34 -16.61 -0.62 2.53
CA GLN A 34 -15.29 -1.25 2.61
C GLN A 34 -14.21 -0.38 1.95
N VAL A 35 -14.54 0.29 0.84
CA VAL A 35 -13.67 1.31 0.22
C VAL A 35 -13.43 2.46 1.19
N ARG A 36 -14.48 2.99 1.82
CA ARG A 36 -14.36 4.07 2.81
C ARG A 36 -13.54 3.66 4.02
N TYR A 37 -13.76 2.45 4.52
CA TYR A 37 -12.98 1.89 5.63
C TYR A 37 -11.50 1.76 5.27
N HIS A 38 -11.18 1.26 4.07
CA HIS A 38 -9.79 1.17 3.63
C HIS A 38 -9.17 2.57 3.45
N ALA A 39 -9.90 3.53 2.87
CA ALA A 39 -9.44 4.91 2.76
C ALA A 39 -9.12 5.51 4.14
N ALA A 40 -9.97 5.28 5.13
CA ALA A 40 -9.73 5.73 6.50
C ALA A 40 -8.47 5.10 7.11
N LYS A 41 -8.23 3.81 6.91
CA LYS A 41 -6.99 3.14 7.36
C LYS A 41 -5.73 3.73 6.71
N ILE A 42 -5.78 4.04 5.42
CA ILE A 42 -4.66 4.70 4.73
C ILE A 42 -4.37 6.06 5.38
N MET A 43 -5.41 6.88 5.61
CA MET A 43 -5.23 8.19 6.24
C MET A 43 -4.72 8.09 7.68
N TYR A 44 -5.22 7.12 8.46
CA TYR A 44 -4.74 6.86 9.82
C TYR A 44 -3.25 6.49 9.82
N THR A 45 -2.85 5.55 8.96
CA THR A 45 -1.45 5.15 8.82
C THR A 45 -0.57 6.33 8.41
N LEU A 46 -0.99 7.14 7.44
CA LEU A 46 -0.23 8.33 7.04
C LEU A 46 -0.06 9.31 8.20
N ASN A 47 -1.11 9.57 8.96
CA ASN A 47 -1.05 10.41 10.16
C ASN A 47 -0.05 9.86 11.18
N GLU A 48 -0.09 8.55 11.46
CA GLU A 48 0.85 7.91 12.37
C GLU A 48 2.30 8.05 11.89
N ILE A 49 2.56 7.85 10.60
CA ILE A 49 3.90 7.96 10.02
C ILE A 49 4.40 9.42 10.06
N ILE A 50 3.53 10.40 9.77
CA ILE A 50 3.85 11.83 9.82
C ILE A 50 4.13 12.29 11.25
N ASN A 51 3.34 11.85 12.23
CA ASN A 51 3.56 12.19 13.64
C ASN A 51 4.86 11.61 14.20
N ASN A 52 5.45 10.64 13.52
CA ASN A 52 6.72 10.03 13.88
C ASN A 52 7.78 10.26 12.80
N ILE A 53 7.72 11.37 12.04
CA ILE A 53 8.59 11.65 10.88
C ILE A 53 10.09 11.71 11.19
N ASP A 54 10.48 11.88 12.46
CA ASP A 54 11.87 11.87 12.90
C ASP A 54 12.32 10.50 13.46
N ASP A 55 11.39 9.62 13.83
CA ASP A 55 11.68 8.26 14.34
C ASP A 55 11.67 7.24 13.19
N TYR A 56 12.83 7.12 12.52
CA TYR A 56 12.99 6.24 11.36
C TYR A 56 12.63 4.78 11.67
N ASP A 57 13.12 4.26 12.80
CA ASP A 57 12.94 2.86 13.17
C ASP A 57 11.49 2.52 13.46
N LYS A 58 10.76 3.42 14.13
CA LYS A 58 9.33 3.22 14.39
C LYS A 58 8.52 3.22 13.10
N ARG A 59 8.75 4.19 12.20
CA ARG A 59 8.04 4.24 10.90
C ARG A 59 8.31 3.00 10.08
N ARG A 60 9.59 2.59 9.99
CA ARG A 60 10.00 1.39 9.28
C ARG A 60 9.29 0.15 9.81
N ARG A 61 9.25 -0.06 11.13
CA ARG A 61 8.52 -1.20 11.73
C ARG A 61 7.02 -1.20 11.43
N ILE A 62 6.37 -0.03 11.51
CA ILE A 62 4.94 0.11 11.19
C ILE A 62 4.69 -0.28 9.72
N LEU A 63 5.51 0.25 8.80
CA LEU A 63 5.35 0.05 7.36
C LEU A 63 5.71 -1.37 6.92
N GLU A 64 6.79 -1.96 7.44
CA GLU A 64 7.14 -3.35 7.16
C GLU A 64 6.06 -4.30 7.69
N GLY A 65 5.53 -4.08 8.90
CA GLY A 65 4.41 -4.86 9.43
C GLY A 65 3.14 -4.74 8.56
N LEU A 66 2.85 -3.55 8.05
CA LEU A 66 1.76 -3.38 7.08
C LEU A 66 2.07 -4.09 5.76
N GLY A 67 3.31 -4.10 5.28
CA GLY A 67 3.74 -4.85 4.11
C GLY A 67 3.48 -6.36 4.26
N GLN A 68 3.82 -6.92 5.42
CA GLN A 68 3.53 -8.32 5.76
C GLN A 68 2.03 -8.62 5.73
N ILE A 69 1.18 -7.69 6.18
CA ILE A 69 -0.27 -7.83 6.03
C ILE A 69 -0.68 -7.78 4.56
N HIS A 70 -0.12 -6.87 3.75
CA HIS A 70 -0.43 -6.77 2.32
C HIS A 70 -0.03 -8.02 1.53
N PHE A 71 1.03 -8.72 1.94
CA PHE A 71 1.37 -10.03 1.39
C PHE A 71 0.21 -11.02 1.49
N THR A 72 -0.56 -11.00 2.59
CA THR A 72 -1.73 -11.88 2.77
C THR A 72 -2.89 -11.57 1.82
N TYR A 73 -2.84 -10.43 1.12
CA TYR A 73 -3.78 -10.05 0.07
C TYR A 73 -3.19 -10.19 -1.34
N ASP A 74 -2.12 -10.98 -1.50
CA ASP A 74 -1.39 -11.21 -2.75
C ASP A 74 -0.87 -9.93 -3.43
N VAL A 75 -0.64 -8.87 -2.64
CA VAL A 75 -0.08 -7.62 -3.15
C VAL A 75 1.41 -7.80 -3.39
N GLN A 76 1.84 -7.53 -4.62
CA GLN A 76 3.25 -7.50 -5.00
C GLN A 76 3.84 -6.10 -4.77
N PRO A 77 5.14 -5.97 -4.46
CA PRO A 77 5.78 -4.67 -4.25
C PRO A 77 5.57 -3.68 -5.40
N ALA A 78 5.57 -4.18 -6.64
CA ALA A 78 5.34 -3.37 -7.84
C ALA A 78 3.96 -2.68 -7.88
N TYR A 79 2.96 -3.19 -7.17
CA TYR A 79 1.60 -2.63 -7.17
C TYR A 79 1.48 -1.35 -6.34
N PHE A 80 2.38 -1.13 -5.37
CA PHE A 80 2.37 0.07 -4.54
C PHE A 80 2.72 1.34 -5.33
N GLU A 81 3.44 1.23 -6.45
CA GLU A 81 3.78 2.39 -7.29
C GLU A 81 2.52 3.04 -7.89
N GLY A 82 1.50 2.24 -8.24
CA GLY A 82 0.22 2.77 -8.71
C GLY A 82 -0.56 3.53 -7.63
N ALA A 83 -0.49 3.05 -6.39
CA ALA A 83 -1.06 3.75 -5.24
C ALA A 83 -0.33 5.06 -4.96
N LYS A 84 1.01 5.05 -4.88
CA LYS A 84 1.86 6.25 -4.73
C LYS A 84 1.53 7.30 -5.78
N SER A 85 1.58 6.91 -7.06
CA SER A 85 1.29 7.80 -8.19
C SER A 85 -0.10 8.44 -8.09
N SER A 86 -1.10 7.67 -7.65
CA SER A 86 -2.46 8.17 -7.44
C SER A 86 -2.54 9.14 -6.27
N MET A 87 -1.83 8.89 -5.17
CA MET A 87 -1.77 9.78 -4.01
C MET A 87 -1.11 11.12 -4.36
N GLU A 88 0.00 11.10 -5.09
CA GLU A 88 0.67 12.30 -5.59
C GLU A 88 -0.26 13.14 -6.47
N ARG A 89 -1.00 12.47 -7.38
CA ARG A 89 -1.99 13.15 -8.24
C ARG A 89 -3.13 13.76 -7.44
N VAL A 90 -3.68 13.03 -6.45
CA VAL A 90 -4.72 13.55 -5.57
C VAL A 90 -4.23 14.78 -4.81
N LEU A 91 -3.06 14.68 -4.18
CA LEU A 91 -2.48 15.79 -3.42
C LEU A 91 -2.22 17.01 -4.30
N SER A 92 -1.64 16.81 -5.48
CA SER A 92 -1.43 17.86 -6.49
C SER A 92 -2.75 18.54 -6.87
N SER A 93 -3.80 17.75 -7.14
CA SER A 93 -5.11 18.29 -7.52
C SER A 93 -5.77 19.10 -6.39
N MET A 94 -5.57 18.70 -5.12
CA MET A 94 -6.15 19.37 -3.96
C MET A 94 -5.43 20.67 -3.63
N LEU A 95 -4.11 20.70 -3.76
CA LEU A 95 -3.29 21.87 -3.42
C LEU A 95 -3.17 22.86 -4.58
N GLY A 96 -3.38 22.41 -5.83
CA GLY A 96 -3.35 23.24 -7.03
C GLY A 96 -2.07 24.07 -7.11
N LYS A 97 -2.21 25.39 -7.27
CA LYS A 97 -1.08 26.33 -7.37
C LYS A 97 -0.21 26.39 -6.10
N ASN A 98 -0.75 25.98 -4.94
CA ASN A 98 0.00 25.94 -3.68
C ASN A 98 0.94 24.72 -3.61
N PHE A 99 0.81 23.76 -4.53
CA PHE A 99 1.74 22.62 -4.63
C PHE A 99 3.03 23.03 -5.35
N THR A 100 3.86 23.78 -4.63
CA THR A 100 5.17 24.21 -5.11
C THR A 100 6.06 23.03 -5.49
N HIS A 101 7.11 23.30 -6.26
CA HIS A 101 8.11 22.28 -6.62
C HIS A 101 8.71 21.60 -5.38
N ARG A 102 9.02 22.39 -4.33
CA ARG A 102 9.55 21.87 -3.06
C ARG A 102 8.55 20.94 -2.36
N HIS A 103 7.26 21.30 -2.34
CA HIS A 103 6.22 20.43 -1.80
C HIS A 103 6.17 19.11 -2.56
N LYS A 104 6.16 19.17 -3.90
CA LYS A 104 6.15 17.97 -4.74
C LYS A 104 7.33 17.04 -4.44
N GLN A 105 8.55 17.59 -4.38
CA GLN A 105 9.75 16.80 -4.07
C GLN A 105 9.67 16.13 -2.69
N ALA A 106 9.27 16.88 -1.66
CA ALA A 106 9.15 16.35 -0.30
C ALA A 106 8.13 15.20 -0.22
N TRP A 107 6.95 15.39 -0.80
CA TRP A 107 5.90 14.38 -0.81
C TRP A 107 6.26 13.15 -1.65
N THR A 108 6.92 13.33 -2.80
CA THR A 108 7.41 12.21 -3.61
C THR A 108 8.44 11.40 -2.84
N TYR A 109 9.39 12.04 -2.16
CA TYR A 109 10.36 11.32 -1.33
C TYR A 109 9.66 10.57 -0.20
N PHE A 110 8.72 11.23 0.50
CA PHE A 110 7.96 10.61 1.58
C PHE A 110 7.17 9.38 1.12
N PHE A 111 6.40 9.48 0.03
CA PHE A 111 5.65 8.33 -0.50
C PHE A 111 6.58 7.24 -1.04
N GLN A 112 7.74 7.61 -1.60
CA GLN A 112 8.72 6.62 -2.04
C GLN A 112 9.25 5.79 -0.87
N GLN A 113 9.52 6.39 0.29
CA GLN A 113 9.93 5.65 1.48
C GLN A 113 8.83 4.70 1.96
N ILE A 114 7.57 5.13 1.94
CA ILE A 114 6.43 4.26 2.25
C ILE A 114 6.38 3.04 1.33
N VAL A 115 6.51 3.23 0.02
CA VAL A 115 6.52 2.13 -0.96
C VAL A 115 7.68 1.16 -0.69
N VAL A 116 8.87 1.69 -0.40
CA VAL A 116 10.06 0.88 -0.09
C VAL A 116 9.84 0.02 1.15
N ASP A 117 9.38 0.61 2.25
CA ASP A 117 9.24 -0.11 3.52
C ASP A 117 8.07 -1.13 3.48
N LEU A 118 6.96 -0.80 2.79
CA LEU A 118 5.89 -1.77 2.51
C LEU A 118 6.42 -2.95 1.67
N GLY A 119 7.20 -2.65 0.62
CA GLY A 119 7.81 -3.65 -0.24
C GLY A 119 8.72 -4.60 0.55
N ARG A 120 9.57 -4.06 1.43
CA ARG A 120 10.41 -4.87 2.33
C ARG A 120 9.57 -5.80 3.20
N GLY A 121 8.46 -5.31 3.76
CA GLY A 121 7.56 -6.13 4.56
C GLY A 121 6.97 -7.31 3.77
N VAL A 122 6.56 -7.06 2.52
CA VAL A 122 6.07 -8.11 1.61
C VAL A 122 7.17 -9.13 1.32
N GLU A 123 8.38 -8.68 0.99
CA GLU A 123 9.52 -9.54 0.69
C GLU A 123 9.95 -10.40 1.88
N GLN A 124 10.01 -9.81 3.09
CA GLN A 124 10.29 -10.52 4.33
C GLN A 124 9.29 -11.67 4.52
N GLN A 125 7.99 -11.41 4.34
CA GLN A 125 6.96 -12.43 4.51
C GLN A 125 7.05 -13.53 3.44
N ALA A 126 7.37 -13.17 2.19
CA ALA A 126 7.58 -14.13 1.11
C ALA A 126 8.77 -15.07 1.40
N ILE A 127 9.88 -14.53 1.93
CA ILE A 127 11.05 -15.32 2.33
C ILE A 127 10.69 -16.29 3.45
N LEU A 128 9.97 -15.83 4.48
CA LEU A 128 9.54 -16.67 5.60
C LEU A 128 8.63 -17.82 5.13
N ALA A 129 7.63 -17.52 4.30
CA ALA A 129 6.72 -18.53 3.75
C ALA A 129 7.46 -19.58 2.88
N GLY A 130 8.42 -19.13 2.08
CA GLY A 130 9.26 -20.01 1.26
C GLY A 130 10.15 -20.94 2.08
N SER A 131 10.74 -20.45 3.17
CA SER A 131 11.58 -21.24 4.09
C SER A 131 10.76 -22.31 4.81
N LEU A 132 9.58 -21.95 5.34
CA LEU A 132 8.67 -22.91 6.00
C LEU A 132 8.23 -24.02 5.04
N THR A 133 7.90 -23.66 3.79
CA THR A 133 7.49 -24.63 2.76
C THR A 133 8.62 -25.63 2.46
N LYS A 134 9.87 -25.17 2.39
CA LYS A 134 11.04 -26.04 2.19
C LYS A 134 11.26 -26.98 3.38
N GLU A 135 11.16 -26.48 4.60
CA GLU A 135 11.34 -27.25 5.82
C GLU A 135 10.29 -28.36 5.96
N ILE A 136 9.01 -28.05 5.73
CA ILE A 136 7.92 -29.04 5.70
C ILE A 136 8.21 -30.12 4.66
N LYS A 137 8.62 -29.72 3.45
CA LYS A 137 8.95 -30.68 2.38
C LYS A 137 10.08 -31.63 2.80
N THR A 138 11.16 -31.12 3.40
CA THR A 138 12.27 -31.93 3.91
C THR A 138 11.81 -32.95 4.95
N ILE A 139 10.95 -32.54 5.90
CA ILE A 139 10.39 -33.44 6.92
C ILE A 139 9.52 -34.53 6.27
N THR A 140 8.71 -34.18 5.29
CA THR A 140 7.81 -35.14 4.62
C THR A 140 8.53 -36.13 3.70
N GLU A 141 9.66 -35.74 3.10
CA GLU A 141 10.45 -36.61 2.22
C GLU A 141 11.41 -37.52 3.00
N HIS A 142 11.79 -37.14 4.23
CA HIS A 142 12.69 -37.90 5.10
C HIS A 142 12.13 -37.98 6.53
N PRO A 143 11.08 -38.78 6.77
CA PRO A 143 10.53 -38.96 8.11
C PRO A 143 11.57 -39.64 9.02
N ILE A 144 11.73 -39.10 10.24
CA ILE A 144 12.57 -39.66 11.32
C ILE A 144 11.98 -40.97 11.83
#